data_AF-A4F1M2-F1
#
_entry.id   AF-A4F1M2-F1
#
_cell.length_a   1.000
_cell.length_b   1.000
_cell.length_c   1.000
_cell.angle_alpha   90.00
_cell.angle_beta   90.00
_cell.angle_gamma   90.00
#
_symmetry.space_group_name_H-M   'P 1'
#
loop_
_entity.id
_entity.type
_entity.pdbx_description
1 polymer ?
#
loop_
_entity_poly.entity_id
_entity_poly.type
_entity_poly.pdbx_seq_one_letter_code
_entity_poly.pdbx_strand_id
1 'polypeptide(L)'
;MPAIRLQTLSGVPILNDREPASNYGQDGYRIRPYLDQAFAQRIERAFSFMFQGIAAAGLGQVTAILAHMPDGGDTNSESSYKSQLRAFSLDGLLLSQGRKWNAFSFPEKKFEYLLIEAHLRLHFGTVLGYGYDFATQDHLYFDDGEEPGFQPYSKSRVLFLQNAARYLFDRMIKVDGIYGPETQLAERRLRTELQIGKLTDLDNWTALLSAIIEEAQDRLADPSLQALTTEFVPT
;
A
#
# COMPACT_ATOMS: atom_id res chain seq x y z
N MET A 1 -2.92 19.11 -18.46
CA MET A 1 -2.99 17.70 -18.91
C MET A 1 -4.46 17.29 -18.95
N PRO A 2 -4.89 16.33 -19.81
CA PRO A 2 -6.30 15.96 -19.86
C PRO A 2 -6.71 15.25 -18.57
N ALA A 3 -7.71 15.80 -17.88
CA ALA A 3 -8.33 15.16 -16.73
C ALA A 3 -9.51 14.29 -17.17
N ILE A 4 -9.67 13.12 -16.58
CA ILE A 4 -10.80 12.22 -16.79
C ILE A 4 -11.56 12.03 -15.48
N ARG A 5 -12.87 11.82 -15.59
CA ARG A 5 -13.72 11.51 -14.44
C ARG A 5 -13.86 10.00 -14.28
N LEU A 6 -13.29 9.44 -13.22
CA LEU A 6 -13.37 8.00 -12.95
C LEU A 6 -14.77 7.60 -12.47
N GLN A 7 -15.33 6.56 -13.08
CA GLN A 7 -16.60 5.95 -12.64
C GLN A 7 -16.39 4.79 -11.67
N THR A 8 -15.31 4.06 -11.90
CA THR A 8 -14.86 2.85 -11.20
C THR A 8 -13.34 2.75 -11.38
N LEU A 9 -12.68 1.94 -10.55
CA LEU A 9 -11.32 1.43 -10.78
C LEU A 9 -11.40 -0.08 -10.87
N SER A 10 -10.95 -0.65 -11.99
CA SER A 10 -11.04 -2.10 -12.26
C SER A 10 -12.44 -2.67 -12.05
N GLY A 11 -13.45 -1.91 -12.50
CA GLY A 11 -14.88 -2.27 -12.36
C GLY A 11 -15.47 -2.07 -10.96
N VAL A 12 -14.67 -1.67 -9.97
CA VAL A 12 -15.10 -1.48 -8.57
C VAL A 12 -15.43 -0.01 -8.30
N PRO A 13 -16.56 0.30 -7.64
CA PRO A 13 -16.91 1.68 -7.28
C PRO A 13 -15.97 2.27 -6.23
N ILE A 14 -15.80 3.59 -6.27
CA ILE A 14 -15.06 4.36 -5.28
C ILE A 14 -16.07 5.08 -4.38
N LEU A 15 -15.91 4.94 -3.07
CA LEU A 15 -16.73 5.58 -2.05
C LEU A 15 -15.87 6.54 -1.23
N ASN A 16 -16.45 7.68 -0.87
CA ASN A 16 -15.90 8.55 0.18
C ASN A 16 -16.48 8.09 1.52
N ASP A 17 -15.60 7.69 2.43
CA ASP A 17 -15.92 7.20 3.77
C ASP A 17 -15.61 8.24 4.88
N ARG A 18 -15.11 9.43 4.52
CA ARG A 18 -14.77 10.47 5.50
C ARG A 18 -15.98 11.27 5.99
N GLU A 19 -17.11 11.18 5.31
CA GLU A 19 -18.31 11.95 5.62
C GLU A 19 -19.60 11.11 5.57
N PRO A 20 -20.39 11.08 6.67
CA PRO A 20 -20.01 11.47 8.03
C PRO A 20 -18.82 10.63 8.55
N ALA A 21 -18.11 11.12 9.57
CA ALA A 21 -16.95 10.40 10.15
C ALA A 21 -17.26 8.98 10.64
N SER A 22 -18.53 8.66 10.93
CA SER A 22 -18.97 7.30 11.28
C SER A 22 -18.85 6.29 10.14
N ASN A 23 -18.66 6.75 8.90
CA ASN A 23 -18.49 5.89 7.73
C ASN A 23 -17.06 5.34 7.60
N TYR A 24 -16.07 5.96 8.24
CA TYR A 24 -14.67 5.67 7.99
C TYR A 24 -14.34 4.18 8.17
N GLY A 25 -13.80 3.56 7.11
CA GLY A 25 -13.49 2.13 7.07
C GLY A 25 -14.70 1.18 7.04
N GLN A 26 -15.93 1.70 7.00
CA GLN A 26 -17.16 0.91 7.16
C GLN A 26 -18.05 0.93 5.92
N ASP A 27 -18.28 2.12 5.36
CA ASP A 27 -19.18 2.38 4.23
C ASP A 27 -18.82 3.75 3.63
N GLY A 28 -19.57 4.22 2.64
CA GLY A 28 -19.43 5.56 2.13
C GLY A 28 -20.45 5.88 1.04
N TYR A 29 -20.39 7.09 0.52
CA TYR A 29 -21.18 7.46 -0.65
C TYR A 29 -20.31 7.43 -1.91
N ARG A 30 -20.91 7.04 -3.03
CA ARG A 30 -20.18 6.90 -4.29
C ARG A 30 -19.66 8.26 -4.77
N ILE A 31 -18.37 8.32 -5.03
CA ILE A 31 -17.70 9.46 -5.67
C ILE A 31 -17.23 9.11 -7.07
N ARG A 32 -16.92 10.15 -7.85
CA ARG A 32 -16.44 10.05 -9.24
C ARG A 32 -15.33 11.08 -9.45
N PRO A 33 -14.14 10.82 -8.92
CA PRO A 33 -13.08 11.82 -8.85
C PRO A 33 -12.54 12.16 -10.24
N TYR A 34 -12.01 13.37 -10.36
CA TYR A 34 -11.19 13.77 -11.51
C TYR A 34 -9.74 13.40 -11.26
N LEU A 35 -9.11 12.75 -12.23
CA LEU A 35 -7.69 12.42 -12.23
C LEU A 35 -7.05 12.81 -13.55
N ASP A 36 -5.75 13.10 -13.54
CA ASP A 36 -4.95 13.11 -14.75
C ASP A 36 -5.10 11.76 -15.48
N GLN A 37 -5.21 11.79 -16.81
CA GLN A 37 -5.46 10.61 -17.62
C GLN A 37 -4.35 9.56 -17.51
N ALA A 38 -3.08 9.96 -17.48
CA ALA A 38 -1.95 9.03 -17.40
C ALA A 38 -1.87 8.41 -16.01
N PHE A 39 -2.07 9.22 -14.97
CA PHE A 39 -2.17 8.76 -13.60
C PHE A 39 -3.33 7.76 -13.41
N ALA A 40 -4.50 8.08 -13.95
CA ALA A 40 -5.67 7.21 -13.88
C ALA A 40 -5.42 5.84 -14.53
N GLN A 41 -4.74 5.79 -15.69
CA GLN A 41 -4.35 4.52 -16.32
C GLN A 41 -3.35 3.72 -15.48
N ARG A 42 -2.46 4.40 -14.77
CA ARG A 42 -1.48 3.77 -13.87
C ARG A 42 -2.18 3.17 -12.65
N ILE A 43 -3.12 3.90 -12.04
CA ILE A 43 -3.96 3.40 -10.94
C ILE A 43 -4.81 2.22 -11.39
N GLU A 44 -5.45 2.30 -12.55
CA GLU A 44 -6.27 1.21 -13.09
C GLU A 44 -5.49 -0.11 -13.16
N ARG A 45 -4.24 -0.06 -13.62
CA ARG A 45 -3.36 -1.25 -13.62
C ARG A 45 -3.02 -1.70 -12.21
N ALA A 46 -2.65 -0.78 -11.33
CA ALA A 46 -2.29 -1.10 -9.94
C ALA A 46 -3.44 -1.79 -9.19
N PHE A 47 -4.66 -1.27 -9.32
CA PHE A 47 -5.84 -1.84 -8.68
C PHE A 47 -6.22 -3.18 -9.28
N SER A 48 -6.10 -3.36 -10.61
CA SER A 48 -6.34 -4.65 -11.25
C SER A 48 -5.42 -5.75 -10.70
N PHE A 49 -4.11 -5.48 -10.58
CA PHE A 49 -3.16 -6.46 -10.02
C PHE A 49 -3.38 -6.67 -8.53
N MET A 50 -3.62 -5.60 -7.77
CA MET A 50 -3.92 -5.68 -6.34
C MET A 50 -5.15 -6.54 -6.06
N PHE A 51 -6.22 -6.38 -6.83
CA PHE A 51 -7.45 -7.17 -6.64
C PHE A 51 -7.25 -8.65 -6.94
N GLN A 52 -6.44 -8.98 -7.95
CA GLN A 52 -6.04 -10.36 -8.21
C GLN A 52 -5.24 -10.94 -7.04
N GLY A 53 -4.29 -10.17 -6.50
CA GLY A 53 -3.49 -10.60 -5.35
C GLY A 53 -4.30 -10.80 -4.08
N ILE A 54 -5.25 -9.90 -3.79
CA ILE A 54 -6.21 -10.01 -2.67
C ILE A 54 -7.09 -11.25 -2.81
N ALA A 55 -7.59 -11.53 -4.02
CA ALA A 55 -8.40 -12.72 -4.28
C ALA A 55 -7.57 -14.00 -4.13
N ALA A 56 -6.33 -14.01 -4.63
CA ALA A 56 -5.40 -15.14 -4.49
C ALA A 56 -5.01 -15.41 -3.03
N ALA A 57 -4.91 -14.36 -2.20
CA ALA A 57 -4.73 -14.48 -0.74
C ALA A 57 -5.97 -15.01 0.01
N GLY A 58 -7.06 -15.36 -0.70
CA GLY A 58 -8.29 -15.85 -0.09
C GLY A 58 -9.08 -14.79 0.68
N LEU A 59 -8.81 -13.49 0.48
CA LEU A 59 -9.50 -12.44 1.23
C LEU A 59 -10.91 -12.13 0.72
N GLY A 60 -11.24 -12.62 -0.48
CA GLY A 60 -12.48 -12.37 -1.17
C GLY A 60 -12.33 -11.37 -2.31
N GLN A 61 -13.45 -11.08 -2.98
CA GLN A 61 -13.49 -10.09 -4.06
C GLN A 61 -13.67 -8.69 -3.50
N VAL A 62 -12.96 -7.70 -4.05
CA VAL A 62 -13.17 -6.30 -3.66
C VAL A 62 -14.49 -5.81 -4.26
N THR A 63 -15.39 -5.30 -3.43
CA THR A 63 -16.72 -4.81 -3.83
C THR A 63 -16.82 -3.29 -3.80
N ALA A 64 -15.98 -2.61 -3.01
CA ALA A 64 -15.85 -1.16 -3.04
C ALA A 64 -14.47 -0.71 -2.56
N ILE A 65 -14.01 0.43 -3.08
CA ILE A 65 -12.80 1.13 -2.64
C ILE A 65 -13.24 2.27 -1.74
N LEU A 66 -12.70 2.35 -0.53
CA LEU A 66 -12.86 3.50 0.36
C LEU A 66 -11.68 4.44 0.14
N ALA A 67 -11.95 5.69 -0.20
CA ALA A 67 -10.92 6.65 -0.53
C ALA A 67 -11.32 8.07 -0.13
N HIS A 68 -10.34 8.83 0.30
CA HIS A 68 -10.48 10.26 0.52
C HIS A 68 -9.82 11.04 -0.62
N MET A 69 -10.64 11.59 -1.50
CA MET A 69 -10.17 12.55 -2.50
C MET A 69 -11.07 13.77 -2.46
N PRO A 70 -10.53 14.99 -2.26
CA PRO A 70 -11.35 16.19 -2.42
C PRO A 70 -11.87 16.24 -3.86
N ASP A 71 -13.17 16.42 -4.01
CA ASP A 71 -13.80 16.70 -5.30
C ASP A 71 -13.21 18.00 -5.87
N GLY A 72 -12.15 17.88 -6.69
CA GLY A 72 -11.49 19.03 -7.34
C GLY A 72 -10.02 19.29 -6.97
N GLY A 73 -9.38 18.40 -6.20
CA GLY A 73 -8.01 18.59 -5.75
C GLY A 73 -7.94 19.57 -4.57
N ASP A 74 -6.93 19.40 -3.71
CA ASP A 74 -6.69 20.34 -2.60
C ASP A 74 -6.15 21.66 -3.17
N THR A 75 -7.02 22.66 -3.29
CA THR A 75 -6.68 23.96 -3.93
C THR A 75 -5.71 24.80 -3.11
N ASN A 76 -5.35 24.37 -1.88
CA ASN A 76 -4.52 25.16 -0.98
C ASN A 76 -3.02 25.06 -1.28
N SER A 77 -2.64 24.23 -2.26
CA SER A 77 -1.26 24.09 -2.72
C SER A 77 -1.24 23.71 -4.20
N GLU A 78 -1.13 24.70 -5.09
CA GLU A 78 -0.99 24.52 -6.54
C GLU A 78 0.21 23.63 -6.93
N SER A 79 1.16 23.40 -6.01
CA SER A 79 2.33 22.55 -6.24
C SER A 79 2.15 21.09 -5.81
N SER A 80 1.08 20.74 -5.07
CA SER A 80 0.87 19.36 -4.62
C SER A 80 0.40 18.44 -5.76
N TYR A 81 0.74 17.14 -5.71
CA TYR A 81 0.20 16.18 -6.67
C TYR A 81 -1.32 16.00 -6.53
N LYS A 82 -1.90 16.29 -5.35
CA LYS A 82 -3.35 16.33 -5.14
C LYS A 82 -4.03 17.41 -5.98
N SER A 83 -3.49 18.64 -6.00
CA SER A 83 -4.04 19.73 -6.82
C SER A 83 -3.82 19.52 -8.32
N GLN A 84 -2.79 18.75 -8.68
CA GLN A 84 -2.53 18.33 -10.07
C GLN A 84 -3.36 17.12 -10.51
N LEU A 85 -4.25 16.58 -9.66
CA LEU A 85 -5.06 15.38 -9.94
C LEU A 85 -4.20 14.13 -10.21
N ARG A 86 -3.01 14.06 -9.59
CA ARG A 86 -1.97 13.04 -9.77
C ARG A 86 -1.65 12.28 -8.48
N ALA A 87 -2.56 12.31 -7.52
CA ALA A 87 -2.43 11.60 -6.25
C ALA A 87 -3.74 10.92 -5.86
N PHE A 88 -3.63 9.89 -5.03
CA PHE A 88 -4.76 9.12 -4.52
C PHE A 88 -4.51 8.71 -3.07
N SER A 89 -5.54 8.77 -2.22
CA SER A 89 -5.52 8.27 -0.84
C SER A 89 -6.48 7.09 -0.72
N LEU A 90 -5.94 5.89 -0.50
CA LEU A 90 -6.71 4.66 -0.27
C LEU A 90 -6.90 4.47 1.25
N ASP A 91 -8.13 4.64 1.72
CA ASP A 91 -8.48 4.50 3.14
C ASP A 91 -8.76 3.05 3.50
N GLY A 92 -9.39 2.31 2.58
CA GLY A 92 -9.80 0.93 2.84
C GLY A 92 -10.43 0.24 1.64
N LEU A 93 -10.80 -1.02 1.85
CA LEU A 93 -11.47 -1.88 0.88
C LEU A 93 -12.63 -2.60 1.56
N LEU A 94 -13.78 -2.60 0.90
CA LEU A 94 -14.88 -3.51 1.24
C LEU A 94 -14.74 -4.76 0.38
N LEU A 95 -14.79 -5.92 1.02
CA LEU A 95 -14.67 -7.21 0.37
C LEU A 95 -15.98 -8.01 0.47
N SER A 96 -16.13 -8.98 -0.40
CA SER A 96 -17.23 -9.95 -0.37
C SER A 96 -17.36 -10.60 1.01
N GLN A 97 -18.56 -11.06 1.34
CA GLN A 97 -18.88 -11.67 2.65
C GLN A 97 -18.78 -10.69 3.84
N GLY A 98 -18.79 -9.39 3.60
CA GLY A 98 -18.83 -8.36 4.64
C GLY A 98 -17.48 -8.09 5.32
N ARG A 99 -16.38 -8.67 4.81
CA ARG A 99 -15.03 -8.38 5.28
C ARG A 99 -14.64 -6.96 4.88
N LYS A 100 -13.86 -6.31 5.74
CA LYS A 100 -13.32 -4.96 5.54
C LYS A 100 -11.84 -4.93 5.82
N TRP A 101 -11.11 -4.18 5.02
CA TRP A 101 -9.72 -3.79 5.26
C TRP A 101 -9.65 -2.26 5.33
N ASN A 102 -8.84 -1.74 6.25
CA ASN A 102 -8.60 -0.32 6.40
C ASN A 102 -7.10 -0.10 6.67
N ALA A 103 -6.50 0.94 6.10
CA ALA A 103 -5.08 1.22 6.26
C ALA A 103 -4.66 1.43 7.73
N PHE A 104 -5.54 1.99 8.57
CA PHE A 104 -5.31 2.16 10.01
C PHE A 104 -5.18 0.84 10.77
N SER A 105 -5.70 -0.27 10.22
CA SER A 105 -5.60 -1.60 10.83
C SER A 105 -4.25 -2.29 10.63
N PHE A 106 -3.20 -1.56 10.23
CA PHE A 106 -1.86 -2.12 10.05
C PHE A 106 -1.35 -2.92 11.26
N PRO A 107 -1.48 -2.45 12.53
CA PRO A 107 -0.98 -3.21 13.68
C PRO A 107 -1.60 -4.62 13.80
N GLU A 108 -2.89 -4.75 13.48
CA GLU A 108 -3.63 -6.00 13.57
C GLU A 108 -3.58 -6.83 12.28
N LYS A 109 -3.52 -6.16 11.12
CA LYS A 109 -3.66 -6.75 9.77
C LYS A 109 -2.44 -6.50 8.88
N LYS A 110 -1.25 -6.57 9.48
CA LYS A 110 0.03 -6.28 8.80
C LYS A 110 0.24 -7.04 7.49
N PHE A 111 -0.20 -8.29 7.37
CA PHE A 111 -0.04 -9.07 6.13
C PHE A 111 -0.96 -8.57 5.01
N GLU A 112 -2.22 -8.29 5.31
CA GLU A 112 -3.16 -7.69 4.34
C GLU A 112 -2.64 -6.33 3.87
N TYR A 113 -2.17 -5.52 4.82
CA TYR A 113 -1.63 -4.20 4.54
C TYR A 113 -0.36 -4.26 3.67
N LEU A 114 0.60 -5.14 3.99
CA LEU A 114 1.83 -5.28 3.22
C LEU A 114 1.60 -5.86 1.83
N LEU A 115 0.64 -6.77 1.68
CA LEU A 115 0.19 -7.26 0.37
C LEU A 115 -0.30 -6.09 -0.50
N ILE A 116 -1.18 -5.26 0.06
CA ILE A 116 -1.76 -4.09 -0.63
C ILE A 116 -0.67 -3.07 -0.98
N GLU A 117 0.18 -2.70 -0.01
CA GLU A 117 1.25 -1.73 -0.24
C GLU A 117 2.28 -2.23 -1.26
N ALA A 118 2.61 -3.52 -1.25
CA ALA A 118 3.54 -4.11 -2.22
C ALA A 118 3.01 -3.99 -3.66
N HIS A 119 1.72 -4.25 -3.87
CA HIS A 119 1.08 -4.04 -5.17
C HIS A 119 1.12 -2.58 -5.61
N LEU A 120 0.88 -1.62 -4.70
CA LEU A 120 1.01 -0.21 -5.04
C LEU A 120 2.46 0.15 -5.40
N ARG A 121 3.46 -0.38 -4.69
CA ARG A 121 4.88 -0.11 -4.92
C ARG A 121 5.45 -0.71 -6.20
N LEU A 122 4.78 -1.69 -6.81
CA LEU A 122 5.08 -2.13 -8.18
C LEU A 122 4.82 -1.01 -9.20
N HIS A 123 3.89 -0.11 -8.88
CA HIS A 123 3.44 0.94 -9.78
C HIS A 123 3.86 2.34 -9.35
N PHE A 124 4.08 2.63 -8.07
CA PHE A 124 4.37 3.98 -7.59
C PHE A 124 5.65 4.04 -6.78
N GLY A 125 6.49 5.05 -7.03
CA GLY A 125 7.66 5.34 -6.20
C GLY A 125 7.29 5.92 -4.84
N THR A 126 6.29 6.80 -4.83
CA THR A 126 5.72 7.41 -3.63
C THR A 126 4.54 6.58 -3.13
N VAL A 127 4.70 5.95 -1.97
CA VAL A 127 3.58 5.34 -1.21
C VAL A 127 3.78 5.66 0.27
N LEU A 128 2.95 6.52 0.86
CA LEU A 128 3.02 6.93 2.26
C LEU A 128 1.90 6.22 3.04
N GLY A 129 2.17 5.79 4.27
CA GLY A 129 1.21 5.03 5.06
C GLY A 129 1.56 4.98 6.54
N TYR A 130 1.09 3.94 7.23
CA TYR A 130 1.01 3.85 8.70
C TYR A 130 2.24 4.37 9.48
N GLY A 131 3.45 4.00 9.06
CA GLY A 131 4.68 4.36 9.76
C GLY A 131 5.30 5.71 9.37
N TYR A 132 4.76 6.40 8.36
CA TYR A 132 5.41 7.58 7.77
C TYR A 132 5.25 8.83 8.63
N ASP A 133 4.03 9.23 8.94
CA ASP A 133 3.69 10.30 9.89
C ASP A 133 2.25 10.12 10.39
N PHE A 134 1.81 11.00 11.31
CA PHE A 134 0.44 10.95 11.86
C PHE A 134 -0.65 11.16 10.79
N ALA A 135 -0.37 11.98 9.77
CA ALA A 135 -1.35 12.36 8.75
C ALA A 135 -1.65 11.22 7.77
N THR A 136 -0.75 10.26 7.64
CA THR A 136 -0.85 9.11 6.73
C THR A 136 -1.10 7.79 7.46
N GLN A 137 -1.42 7.83 8.77
CA GLN A 137 -1.64 6.60 9.53
C GLN A 137 -2.86 5.81 9.08
N ASP A 138 -3.85 6.53 8.54
CA ASP A 138 -5.19 6.04 8.32
C ASP A 138 -5.50 5.83 6.83
N HIS A 139 -4.48 5.96 5.97
CA HIS A 139 -4.61 5.74 4.52
C HIS A 139 -3.27 5.47 3.86
N LEU A 140 -3.31 4.84 2.68
CA LEU A 140 -2.17 4.77 1.76
C LEU A 140 -2.27 5.91 0.77
N TYR A 141 -1.43 6.92 0.91
CA TYR A 141 -1.28 7.99 -0.08
C TYR A 141 -0.24 7.60 -1.13
N PHE A 142 -0.53 7.80 -2.41
CA PHE A 142 0.43 7.58 -3.49
C PHE A 142 0.21 8.54 -4.66
N ASP A 143 1.30 8.84 -5.36
CA ASP A 143 1.33 9.69 -6.55
C ASP A 143 2.34 9.15 -7.58
N ASP A 144 2.34 9.73 -8.77
CA ASP A 144 3.28 9.41 -9.84
C ASP A 144 4.41 10.44 -9.97
N GLY A 145 4.76 11.11 -8.87
CA GLY A 145 5.86 12.08 -8.84
C GLY A 145 7.25 11.45 -8.86
N GLU A 146 7.35 10.22 -8.35
CA GLU A 146 8.57 9.43 -8.38
C GLU A 146 8.34 8.08 -9.03
N GLU A 147 9.35 7.60 -9.76
CA GLU A 147 9.30 6.27 -10.37
C GLU A 147 9.48 5.14 -9.33
N PRO A 148 8.93 3.94 -9.61
CA PRO A 148 9.15 2.73 -8.82
C PRO A 148 10.63 2.39 -8.73
N GLY A 149 11.00 1.74 -7.63
CA GLY A 149 12.39 1.38 -7.34
C GLY A 149 12.71 1.65 -5.87
N PHE A 150 13.74 0.98 -5.35
CA PHE A 150 14.21 1.23 -4.00
C PHE A 150 15.16 2.43 -3.95
N GLN A 151 14.95 3.33 -2.98
CA GLN A 151 15.85 4.42 -2.68
C GLN A 151 16.16 4.41 -1.17
N PRO A 152 17.42 4.18 -0.75
CA PRO A 152 17.76 4.02 0.66
C PRO A 152 17.61 5.29 1.50
N TYR A 153 17.49 6.46 0.84
CA TYR A 153 17.24 7.75 1.50
C TYR A 153 15.75 8.09 1.61
N SER A 154 14.86 7.31 0.99
CA SER A 154 13.42 7.53 1.05
C SER A 154 12.84 6.85 2.28
N LYS A 155 12.44 7.64 3.30
CA LYS A 155 11.84 7.13 4.55
C LYS A 155 10.71 6.15 4.28
N SER A 156 9.80 6.47 3.36
CA SER A 156 8.66 5.61 3.02
C SER A 156 9.11 4.24 2.48
N ARG A 157 10.02 4.23 1.50
CA ARG A 157 10.52 2.96 0.91
C ARG A 157 11.28 2.11 1.93
N VAL A 158 12.04 2.76 2.81
CA VAL A 158 12.76 2.08 3.90
C VAL A 158 11.81 1.51 4.94
N LEU A 159 10.78 2.25 5.35
CA LEU A 159 9.76 1.75 6.28
C LEU A 159 9.07 0.50 5.74
N PHE A 160 8.70 0.49 4.46
CA PHE A 160 8.12 -0.69 3.83
C PHE A 160 9.07 -1.88 3.84
N LEU A 161 10.33 -1.69 3.43
CA LEU A 161 11.34 -2.76 3.48
C LEU A 161 11.52 -3.30 4.91
N GLN A 162 11.58 -2.42 5.91
CA GLN A 162 11.73 -2.81 7.31
C GLN A 162 10.51 -3.59 7.80
N ASN A 163 9.29 -3.15 7.48
CA ASN A 163 8.06 -3.84 7.84
C ASN A 163 7.95 -5.22 7.16
N ALA A 164 8.25 -5.31 5.87
CA ALA A 164 8.26 -6.57 5.15
C ALA A 164 9.30 -7.54 5.74
N ALA A 165 10.54 -7.07 5.93
CA ALA A 165 11.59 -7.86 6.56
C ALA A 165 11.17 -8.35 7.95
N ARG A 166 10.57 -7.48 8.77
CA ARG A 166 10.17 -7.82 10.14
C ARG A 166 9.00 -8.80 10.20
N TYR A 167 7.94 -8.54 9.46
CA TYR A 167 6.69 -9.26 9.63
C TYR A 167 6.53 -10.45 8.69
N LEU A 168 7.05 -10.37 7.47
CA LEU A 168 6.92 -11.45 6.48
C LEU A 168 8.12 -12.39 6.49
N PHE A 169 9.32 -11.86 6.75
CA PHE A 169 10.56 -12.66 6.74
C PHE A 169 11.20 -12.82 8.13
N ASP A 170 10.42 -12.57 9.19
CA ASP A 170 10.78 -12.79 10.59
C ASP A 170 12.13 -12.19 11.00
N ARG A 171 12.49 -11.03 10.45
CA ARG A 171 13.71 -10.32 10.82
C ARG A 171 13.49 -9.50 12.07
N MET A 172 14.25 -9.80 13.12
CA MET A 172 14.33 -8.95 14.29
C MET A 172 15.12 -7.68 13.96
N ILE A 173 14.42 -6.68 13.43
CA ILE A 173 14.96 -5.34 13.18
C ILE A 173 14.04 -4.25 13.70
N LYS A 174 14.63 -3.09 13.99
CA LYS A 174 13.86 -1.87 14.25
C LYS A 174 13.21 -1.34 12.96
N VAL A 175 11.98 -0.83 13.10
CA VAL A 175 11.27 -0.11 12.05
C VAL A 175 11.28 1.37 12.39
N ASP A 176 12.08 2.16 11.70
CA ASP A 176 12.27 3.60 11.96
C ASP A 176 12.44 4.46 10.69
N GLY A 177 12.43 3.84 9.52
CA GLY A 177 12.61 4.51 8.23
C GLY A 177 14.05 4.92 7.95
N ILE A 178 15.03 4.44 8.72
CA ILE A 178 16.46 4.73 8.52
C ILE A 178 17.14 3.51 7.90
N TYR A 179 17.81 3.71 6.76
CA TYR A 179 18.58 2.66 6.09
C TYR A 179 19.97 2.46 6.72
N GLY A 180 19.99 2.17 8.02
CA GLY A 180 21.19 1.96 8.83
C GLY A 180 21.79 0.55 8.69
N PRO A 181 22.87 0.25 9.44
CA PRO A 181 23.57 -1.03 9.38
C PRO A 181 22.69 -2.26 9.64
N GLU A 182 21.70 -2.13 10.53
CA GLU A 182 20.74 -3.21 10.83
C GLU A 182 19.84 -3.52 9.63
N THR A 183 19.21 -2.48 9.05
CA THR A 183 18.40 -2.60 7.82
C THR A 183 19.23 -3.15 6.66
N GLN A 184 20.48 -2.69 6.48
CA GLN A 184 21.39 -3.17 5.44
C GLN A 184 21.74 -4.65 5.61
N LEU A 185 21.94 -5.11 6.86
CA LEU A 185 22.21 -6.51 7.14
C LEU A 185 20.99 -7.39 6.83
N ALA A 186 19.80 -6.96 7.24
CA ALA A 186 18.55 -7.67 6.95
C ALA A 186 18.27 -7.72 5.43
N GLU A 187 18.40 -6.58 4.75
CA GLU A 187 18.27 -6.48 3.29
C GLU A 187 19.22 -7.46 2.57
N ARG A 188 20.49 -7.49 2.97
CA ARG A 188 21.47 -8.37 2.34
C ARG A 188 21.12 -9.84 2.54
N ARG A 189 20.62 -10.22 3.73
CA ARG A 189 20.19 -11.59 4.01
C ARG A 189 18.99 -11.98 3.14
N LEU A 190 17.98 -11.12 3.07
CA LEU A 190 16.81 -11.33 2.21
C LEU A 190 17.20 -11.51 0.75
N ARG A 191 18.07 -10.63 0.24
CA ARG A 191 18.55 -10.75 -1.13
C ARG A 191 19.28 -12.05 -1.41
N THR A 192 20.11 -12.51 -0.48
CA THR A 192 20.81 -13.79 -0.61
C THR A 192 19.83 -14.95 -0.64
N GLU A 193 18.83 -14.96 0.23
CA GLU A 193 17.79 -15.99 0.29
C GLU A 193 16.95 -16.03 -0.98
N LEU A 194 16.55 -14.86 -1.49
CA LEU A 194 15.79 -14.71 -2.72
C LEU A 194 16.64 -14.80 -4.00
N GLN A 195 17.97 -14.92 -3.86
CA GLN A 195 18.92 -14.97 -4.96
C GLN A 195 18.85 -13.76 -5.93
N ILE A 196 18.61 -12.55 -5.38
CA ILE A 196 18.49 -11.31 -6.16
C ILE A 196 19.68 -10.34 -5.94
N GLY A 197 19.92 -9.47 -6.93
CA GLY A 197 20.92 -8.42 -6.89
C GLY A 197 20.50 -7.19 -6.08
N LYS A 198 21.25 -6.09 -6.18
CA LYS A 198 21.01 -4.88 -5.37
C LYS A 198 19.60 -4.33 -5.60
N LEU A 199 18.90 -3.95 -4.53
CA LEU A 199 17.53 -3.42 -4.63
C LEU A 199 17.44 -2.06 -5.35
N THR A 200 18.55 -1.33 -5.49
CA THR A 200 18.58 -0.10 -6.30
C THR A 200 18.36 -0.37 -7.79
N ASP A 201 18.52 -1.61 -8.25
CA ASP A 201 18.17 -2.01 -9.60
C ASP A 201 16.67 -2.37 -9.62
N LEU A 202 15.93 -1.78 -10.56
CA LEU A 202 14.46 -1.90 -10.62
C LEU A 202 13.98 -3.36 -10.72
N ASP A 203 14.69 -4.21 -11.47
CA ASP A 203 14.34 -5.62 -11.62
C ASP A 203 14.44 -6.37 -10.29
N ASN A 204 15.48 -6.10 -9.50
CA ASN A 204 15.65 -6.72 -8.17
C ASN A 204 14.64 -6.17 -7.16
N TRP A 205 14.29 -4.89 -7.24
CA TRP A 205 13.19 -4.31 -6.44
C TRP A 205 11.86 -4.98 -6.77
N THR A 206 11.56 -5.16 -8.05
CA THR A 206 10.34 -5.82 -8.53
C THR A 206 10.30 -7.29 -8.10
N ALA A 207 11.43 -7.99 -8.16
CA ALA A 207 11.56 -9.35 -7.66
C ALA A 207 11.30 -9.45 -6.15
N LEU A 208 11.86 -8.53 -5.35
CA LEU A 208 11.56 -8.46 -3.91
C LEU A 208 10.08 -8.19 -3.65
N LEU A 209 9.46 -7.25 -4.35
CA LEU A 209 8.02 -6.97 -4.21
C LEU A 209 7.16 -8.18 -4.54
N SER A 210 7.54 -8.95 -5.56
CA SER A 210 6.85 -10.19 -5.93
C SER A 210 6.96 -11.24 -4.81
N ALA A 211 8.15 -11.42 -4.24
CA ALA A 211 8.37 -12.33 -3.11
C ALA A 211 7.59 -11.89 -1.85
N ILE A 212 7.46 -10.57 -1.62
CA ILE A 212 6.65 -10.02 -0.53
C ILE A 212 5.16 -10.34 -0.73
N ILE A 213 4.66 -10.22 -1.96
CA ILE A 213 3.27 -10.54 -2.30
C ILE A 213 2.99 -12.02 -2.05
N GLU A 214 3.88 -12.90 -2.51
CA GLU A 214 3.77 -14.35 -2.32
C GLU A 214 3.82 -14.72 -0.84
N GLU A 215 4.81 -14.25 -0.09
CA GLU A 215 4.92 -14.51 1.35
C GLU A 215 3.69 -13.97 2.11
N ALA A 216 3.18 -12.79 1.76
CA ALA A 216 1.98 -12.26 2.38
C ALA A 216 0.75 -13.13 2.08
N GLN A 217 0.63 -13.66 0.86
CA GLN A 217 -0.43 -14.61 0.48
C GLN A 217 -0.33 -15.89 1.31
N ASP A 218 0.87 -16.45 1.47
CA ASP A 218 1.10 -17.66 2.27
C ASP A 218 0.76 -17.44 3.75
N ARG A 219 1.19 -16.33 4.35
CA ARG A 219 0.84 -15.95 5.73
C ARG A 219 -0.67 -15.77 5.93
N LEU A 220 -1.38 -15.30 4.90
CA LEU A 220 -2.83 -15.11 4.95
C LEU A 220 -3.59 -16.41 4.76
N ALA A 221 -3.05 -17.36 3.99
CA ALA A 221 -3.64 -18.67 3.74
C ALA A 221 -3.44 -19.64 4.92
N ASP A 222 -2.37 -19.49 5.71
CA ASP A 222 -2.05 -20.36 6.84
C ASP A 222 -2.18 -19.64 8.21
N PRO A 223 -3.25 -19.92 8.98
CA PRO A 223 -3.44 -19.36 10.32
C PRO A 223 -2.30 -19.67 11.30
N SER A 224 -1.56 -20.77 11.12
CA SER A 224 -0.44 -21.13 12.00
C SER A 224 0.74 -20.17 11.85
N LEU A 225 0.92 -19.59 10.66
CA LEU A 225 1.98 -18.62 10.39
C LEU A 225 1.65 -17.22 10.93
N GLN A 226 0.37 -16.95 11.27
CA GLN A 226 -0.05 -15.68 11.85
C GLN A 226 0.30 -15.58 13.33
N ALA A 227 0.21 -16.68 14.07
CA ALA A 227 0.44 -16.75 15.53
C ALA A 227 1.91 -16.51 15.93
N LEU A 228 2.87 -16.74 15.02
CA LEU A 228 4.31 -16.57 15.29
C LEU A 228 4.74 -15.10 15.45
N THR A 229 3.85 -14.15 15.15
CA THR A 229 4.19 -12.71 15.11
C THR A 229 3.57 -11.89 16.24
N THR A 230 2.86 -12.52 17.18
CA THR A 230 2.18 -11.86 18.32
C THR A 230 3.01 -11.78 19.60
N GLU A 231 4.22 -12.33 19.67
CA GLU A 231 4.96 -12.46 20.93
C GLU A 231 5.90 -11.31 21.32
N PHE A 232 5.96 -10.20 20.60
CA PHE A 232 6.81 -9.07 21.01
C PHE A 232 6.09 -7.72 21.00
N VAL A 233 5.43 -7.42 22.12
CA VAL A 233 5.20 -6.06 22.58
C VAL A 233 6.37 -5.72 23.51
N PRO A 234 7.33 -4.87 23.10
CA PRO A 234 8.32 -4.36 24.03
C PRO A 234 7.58 -3.48 25.06
N THR A 235 7.68 -3.86 26.34
CA THR A 235 7.32 -3.01 27.49
C THR A 235 8.19 -1.77 27.59
#